data_AF-A0A961NWN9-F1
#
_entry.id   AF-A0A961NWN9-F1
#
_cell.length_a   1.000
_cell.length_b   1.000
_cell.length_c   1.000
_cell.angle_alpha   90.00
_cell.angle_beta   90.00
_cell.angle_gamma   90.00
#
_symmetry.space_group_name_H-M   'P 1'
#
loop_
_entity.id
_entity.type
_entity.pdbx_description
1 polymer ?
#
loop_
_entity_poly.entity_id
_entity_poly.type
_entity_poly.pdbx_seq_one_letter_code
_entity_poly.pdbx_strand_id
1 'polypeptide(L)' 'MADLDDIKDGKDFGLDRPADTSGFFLKGSNHLDWGMKNRLSRIFNPKTGRTVMLAFDHGYFQGPTTGLERIDLNIA' A
#
# COMPACT_ATOMS: atom_id res chain seq x y z
N MET A 1 -1.42 -45.83 31.09
CA MET A 1 -0.68 -44.62 30.70
C MET A 1 -1.56 -43.90 29.71
N ALA A 2 -2.43 -43.03 30.22
CA ALA A 2 -3.18 -42.07 29.40
C ALA A 2 -2.25 -40.87 29.15
N ASP A 3 -2.41 -40.22 28.00
CA ASP A 3 -1.91 -38.86 27.69
C ASP A 3 -0.44 -38.68 27.28
N LEU A 4 0.11 -39.53 26.39
CA LEU A 4 1.40 -39.21 25.75
C LEU A 4 1.36 -39.12 24.22
N ASP A 5 0.33 -39.67 23.56
CA ASP A 5 0.24 -39.65 22.10
C ASP A 5 -0.65 -38.52 21.54
N ASP A 6 -1.49 -37.89 22.37
CA ASP A 6 -2.52 -36.94 21.91
C ASP A 6 -2.11 -35.44 22.04
N ILE A 7 -0.90 -35.15 22.51
CA ILE A 7 -0.43 -33.78 22.82
C ILE A 7 0.55 -33.23 21.75
N LYS A 8 0.84 -33.99 20.69
CA LYS A 8 1.83 -33.56 19.67
C LYS A 8 1.26 -32.75 18.51
N ASP A 9 -0.04 -32.77 18.27
CA ASP A 9 -0.65 -32.24 17.03
C ASP A 9 -1.51 -30.96 17.23
N GLY A 10 -1.08 -30.06 18.11
CA GLY A 10 -1.79 -28.80 18.37
C GLY A 10 -1.46 -27.63 17.41
N LYS A 11 -0.60 -27.84 16.41
CA LYS A 11 -0.11 -26.76 15.52
C LYS A 11 -0.16 -27.17 14.06
N ASP A 12 -1.01 -26.50 13.30
CA ASP A 12 -0.98 -26.54 11.83
C ASP A 12 0.04 -25.51 11.33
N PHE A 13 1.14 -26.00 10.75
CA PHE A 13 2.19 -25.17 10.15
C PHE A 13 1.98 -24.94 8.65
N GLY A 14 0.91 -25.49 8.05
CA GLY A 14 0.62 -25.35 6.62
C GLY A 14 1.68 -25.96 5.71
N LEU A 15 2.19 -27.15 6.05
CA LEU A 15 3.29 -27.82 5.31
C LEU A 15 2.95 -28.13 3.84
N ASP A 16 1.67 -28.14 3.49
CA ASP A 16 1.09 -28.33 2.16
C ASP A 16 0.94 -27.01 1.36
N ARG A 17 1.11 -25.86 2.02
CA ARG A 17 0.93 -24.53 1.44
C ARG A 17 2.26 -23.80 1.37
N PRO A 18 2.87 -23.65 0.18
CA PRO A 18 4.08 -22.84 0.06
C PRO A 18 3.80 -21.38 0.42
N ALA A 19 4.82 -20.69 0.93
CA ALA A 19 4.72 -19.26 1.20
C ALA A 19 4.42 -18.46 -0.08
N ASP A 20 3.58 -17.43 0.03
CA ASP A 20 3.30 -16.56 -1.10
C ASP A 20 4.55 -15.77 -1.49
N THR A 21 4.92 -15.88 -2.77
CA THR A 21 6.06 -15.17 -3.37
C THR A 21 5.60 -14.13 -4.39
N SER A 22 4.30 -13.82 -4.39
CA SER A 22 3.71 -12.83 -5.27
C SER A 22 4.48 -11.50 -5.19
N GLY A 23 4.76 -10.94 -6.36
CA GLY A 23 5.47 -9.68 -6.48
C GLY A 23 4.62 -8.49 -6.03
N PHE A 24 5.28 -7.35 -5.84
CA PHE A 24 4.59 -6.10 -5.60
C PHE A 24 3.82 -5.66 -6.86
N PHE A 25 2.54 -5.32 -6.69
CA PHE A 25 1.58 -5.08 -7.78
C PHE A 25 1.98 -3.94 -8.73
N LEU A 26 2.78 -2.97 -8.27
CA LEU A 26 3.09 -1.76 -9.02
C LEU A 26 4.28 -1.98 -9.98
N LYS A 27 4.08 -1.63 -11.25
CA LYS A 27 5.07 -1.75 -12.33
C LYS A 27 6.41 -1.14 -11.92
N GLY A 28 7.50 -1.87 -12.17
CA GLY A 28 8.87 -1.41 -11.91
C GLY A 28 9.26 -1.28 -10.43
N SER A 29 8.38 -1.65 -9.50
CA SER A 29 8.58 -1.42 -8.06
C SER A 29 8.81 -2.71 -7.25
N ASN A 30 9.07 -3.84 -7.92
CA ASN A 30 9.12 -5.15 -7.26
C ASN A 30 10.32 -5.32 -6.31
N HIS A 31 11.46 -4.69 -6.60
CA HIS A 31 12.70 -4.80 -5.83
C HIS A 31 12.95 -3.61 -4.89
N LEU A 32 11.93 -2.78 -4.65
CA LEU A 32 12.02 -1.73 -3.65
C LEU A 32 11.90 -2.32 -2.24
N ASP A 33 12.53 -1.64 -1.27
CA ASP A 33 12.34 -1.95 0.15
C ASP A 33 10.86 -1.81 0.56
N TRP A 34 10.47 -2.53 1.62
CA TRP A 34 9.12 -2.51 2.15
C TRP A 34 8.62 -1.09 2.44
N GLY A 35 9.48 -0.20 2.97
CA GLY A 35 9.10 1.17 3.29
C GLY A 35 8.74 2.00 2.05
N MET A 36 9.37 1.75 0.89
CA MET A 36 9.00 2.38 -0.38
C MET A 36 7.72 1.79 -0.94
N LYS A 37 7.58 0.46 -0.93
CA LYS A 37 6.36 -0.24 -1.34
C LYS A 37 5.14 0.27 -0.56
N ASN A 38 5.25 0.41 0.76
CA ASN A 38 4.16 0.90 1.59
C ASN A 38 3.75 2.35 1.24
N ARG A 39 4.70 3.24 0.95
CA ARG A 39 4.39 4.61 0.52
C ARG A 39 3.69 4.63 -0.84
N LEU A 40 4.16 3.83 -1.79
CA LEU A 40 3.56 3.71 -3.12
C LEU A 40 2.13 3.15 -3.06
N SER A 41 1.85 2.20 -2.16
CA SER A 41 0.49 1.69 -1.93
C SER A 41 -0.51 2.73 -1.40
N ARG A 42 -0.03 3.85 -0.85
CA ARG A 42 -0.89 4.99 -0.44
C ARG A 42 -1.24 5.90 -1.62
N ILE A 43 -0.40 5.91 -2.66
CA ILE A 43 -0.61 6.69 -3.88
C ILE A 43 -1.45 5.86 -4.87
N PHE A 44 -1.04 4.61 -5.13
CA PHE A 44 -1.67 3.72 -6.08
C PHE A 44 -2.48 2.65 -5.35
N ASN A 45 -3.76 2.53 -5.68
CA ASN A 45 -4.63 1.52 -5.06
C ASN A 45 -4.14 0.10 -5.45
N PRO A 46 -3.83 -0.79 -4.49
CA PRO A 46 -3.32 -2.13 -4.78
C PRO A 46 -4.24 -3.03 -5.62
N LYS A 47 -5.55 -2.76 -5.61
CA LYS A 47 -6.54 -3.53 -6.39
C LYS A 47 -6.60 -3.11 -7.85
N THR A 48 -6.37 -1.83 -8.14
CA THR A 48 -6.55 -1.26 -9.49
C THR A 48 -5.25 -0.82 -10.14
N GLY A 49 -4.16 -0.66 -9.36
CA GLY A 49 -2.88 -0.12 -9.82
C GLY A 49 -2.94 1.36 -10.23
N ARG A 50 -4.01 2.09 -9.88
CA ARG A 50 -4.26 3.47 -10.35
C ARG A 50 -4.44 4.45 -9.19
N THR A 51 -4.37 5.73 -9.52
CA THR A 51 -4.57 6.85 -8.60
C THR A 51 -5.39 7.96 -9.26
N VAL A 52 -6.12 8.72 -8.45
CA VAL A 52 -6.66 10.03 -8.80
C VAL A 52 -6.01 11.01 -7.85
N MET A 53 -5.20 11.92 -8.38
CA MET A 53 -4.43 12.88 -7.60
C MET A 53 -4.92 14.30 -7.96
N LEU A 54 -5.40 15.02 -6.95
CA LEU A 54 -5.77 16.42 -7.08
C LEU A 54 -4.54 17.29 -6.83
N ALA A 55 -4.07 17.99 -7.86
CA ALA A 55 -2.91 18.88 -7.78
C ALA A 55 -3.36 20.34 -7.65
N PHE A 56 -2.74 21.07 -6.71
CA PHE A 56 -3.01 22.49 -6.43
C PHE A 56 -1.72 23.26 -6.12
N ASP A 57 -0.61 22.86 -6.72
CA ASP A 57 0.74 23.41 -6.55
C ASP A 57 1.08 24.56 -7.52
N HIS A 58 0.14 24.94 -8.41
CA HIS A 58 0.30 26.02 -9.40
C HIS A 58 0.84 27.34 -8.81
N GLY A 59 0.49 27.63 -7.56
CA GLY A 59 0.91 28.86 -6.88
C GLY A 59 2.41 28.95 -6.58
N TYR A 60 3.17 27.86 -6.72
CA TYR A 60 4.62 27.88 -6.50
C TYR A 60 5.36 28.91 -7.38
N PHE A 61 4.86 29.18 -8.59
CA PHE A 61 5.44 30.19 -9.49
C PHE A 61 4.46 31.26 -9.98
N GLN A 62 3.14 30.99 -9.94
CA GLN A 62 2.11 31.92 -10.45
C GLN A 62 1.49 32.80 -9.36
N GLY A 63 1.79 32.56 -8.08
CA GLY A 63 1.05 33.19 -6.99
C GLY A 63 -0.41 32.70 -6.92
N PRO A 64 -1.36 33.54 -6.46
CA PRO A 64 -2.77 33.14 -6.33
C PRO A 64 -3.46 32.98 -7.69
N THR A 65 -3.32 31.79 -8.29
CA THR A 65 -4.00 31.40 -9.54
C THR A 65 -5.50 31.28 -9.34
N THR A 66 -6.27 31.55 -10.40
CA THR A 66 -7.72 31.42 -10.42
C THR A 66 -8.19 30.07 -9.85
N GLY A 67 -9.07 30.10 -8.85
CA GLY A 67 -9.60 28.92 -8.16
C GLY A 67 -8.74 28.44 -6.97
N LEU A 68 -7.50 28.90 -6.83
CA LEU A 68 -6.57 28.58 -5.73
C LEU A 68 -6.24 29.79 -4.84
N GLU A 69 -7.04 30.86 -4.92
CA GLU A 69 -6.86 32.06 -4.12
C GLU A 69 -7.07 31.80 -2.63
N ARG A 70 -7.98 30.87 -2.31
CA ARG A 70 -8.36 30.45 -0.96
C ARG A 70 -8.50 28.93 -0.90
N ILE A 71 -7.37 28.24 -0.81
CA ILE A 71 -7.30 26.78 -0.70
C ILE A 71 -8.12 26.27 0.49
N ASP A 72 -8.12 27.02 1.59
CA ASP A 72 -8.85 26.73 2.82
C ASP A 72 -10.38 26.73 2.66
N LEU A 73 -10.92 27.38 1.62
CA LEU A 73 -12.36 27.45 1.35
C LEU A 73 -12.77 26.64 0.12
N ASN A 74 -11.92 26.62 -0.92
CA ASN A 74 -12.29 26.09 -2.24
C ASN A 74 -11.84 24.65 -2.47
N ILE A 75 -10.86 24.15 -1.71
CA ILE A 75 -10.24 22.83 -1.91
C ILE A 75 -10.38 21.92 -0.68
N ALA A 76 -10.36 22.50 0.52
CA ALA A 76 -10.40 21.79 1.80
C ALA A 76 -11.80 21.22 2.16
#